data_AF-A0A7Y9XF76-F1
#
_entry.id   AF-A0A7Y9XF76-F1
#
_cell.length_a   1.000
_cell.length_b   1.000
_cell.length_c   1.000
_cell.angle_alpha   90.00
_cell.angle_beta   90.00
_cell.angle_gamma   90.00
#
_symmetry.space_group_name_H-M   'P 1'
#
loop_
_entity.id
_entity.type
_entity.pdbx_description
1 polymer ?
#
loop_
_entity_poly.entity_id
_entity_poly.type
_entity_poly.pdbx_seq_one_letter_code
_entity_poly.pdbx_strand_id
1 'polypeptide(L)'
;MTIPRRRRTGLLVLAGVLSLVLVAAGSVYWTAVRAEGGPDTEAEAPVKTHRIMLAGDSMTQGANGDRTWRYHLWNHLSPQVEGVDFVGPYTDPASRNMIFPVPTTEHEEAPSPSGDPAEGYQEDGAADPSAGGPEPGGTVPAEGPEGPEGPGGVVWPGTDGDPDTAEYRDPDFDQQHNALWGRTLRDAAASIQEEVRVHEPDVLCVMLGVNDLLWPVGVDEMEYRLRDYVESARKGNPNLRVVLAEAPPIALADSDEGFALRLYAYNMLVREVAADMSTEESPVTSLDIAGSEDWDVSGDTYDGTHPDAGGEVKIAAAFADALAAAYGIGEPYPRPLSSSPAETAGG
;
A
#
# COMPACT_ATOMS: atom_id res chain seq x y z
N MET A 1 70.36 -33.23 -50.12
CA MET A 1 69.06 -33.63 -50.70
C MET A 1 68.00 -32.67 -50.16
N THR A 2 67.54 -31.75 -51.00
CA THR A 2 66.59 -30.68 -50.68
C THR A 2 65.18 -31.11 -51.05
N ILE A 3 64.25 -31.08 -50.08
CA ILE A 3 62.82 -31.35 -50.30
C ILE A 3 62.06 -30.01 -50.23
N PRO A 4 61.19 -29.68 -51.21
CA PRO A 4 60.50 -28.39 -51.25
C PRO A 4 59.22 -28.36 -50.39
N ARG A 5 58.95 -27.22 -49.75
CA ARG A 5 57.69 -26.90 -49.07
C ARG A 5 56.58 -26.55 -50.09
N ARG A 6 55.46 -27.28 -50.05
CA ARG A 6 54.22 -26.94 -50.79
C ARG A 6 53.35 -26.00 -49.93
N ARG A 7 52.99 -24.83 -50.46
CA ARG A 7 52.18 -23.77 -49.80
C ARG A 7 50.70 -24.18 -49.69
N ARG A 8 50.13 -24.11 -48.48
CA ARG A 8 48.68 -24.23 -48.18
C ARG A 8 47.99 -22.84 -48.21
N THR A 9 48.03 -22.13 -49.33
CA THR A 9 47.44 -20.78 -49.44
C THR A 9 46.13 -20.72 -50.24
N GLY A 10 45.72 -21.79 -50.93
CA GLY A 10 44.54 -21.77 -51.80
C GLY A 10 43.18 -21.99 -51.10
N LEU A 11 43.14 -22.76 -50.00
CA LEU A 11 41.85 -23.18 -49.41
C LEU A 11 41.23 -22.11 -48.49
N LEU A 12 42.05 -21.27 -47.84
CA LEU A 12 41.58 -20.25 -46.90
C LEU A 12 40.98 -19.02 -47.62
N VAL A 13 41.46 -18.71 -48.83
CA VAL A 13 40.93 -17.58 -49.63
C VAL A 13 39.55 -17.90 -50.19
N LEU A 14 39.29 -19.17 -50.58
CA LEU A 14 38.00 -19.57 -51.13
C LEU A 14 36.88 -19.59 -50.06
N ALA A 15 37.20 -20.01 -48.84
CA ALA A 15 36.27 -19.97 -47.71
C ALA A 15 35.93 -18.52 -47.31
N GLY A 16 36.92 -17.62 -47.31
CA GLY A 16 36.70 -16.21 -47.00
C GLY A 16 35.78 -15.50 -48.01
N VAL A 17 35.93 -15.79 -49.31
CA VAL A 17 35.08 -15.19 -50.36
C VAL A 17 33.65 -15.73 -50.31
N LEU A 18 33.46 -17.04 -50.03
CA LEU A 18 32.12 -17.63 -49.92
C LEU A 18 31.34 -17.10 -48.71
N SER A 19 32.03 -16.90 -47.57
CA SER A 19 31.42 -16.28 -46.39
C SER A 19 31.01 -14.83 -46.63
N LEU A 20 31.82 -14.07 -47.37
CA LEU A 20 31.51 -12.67 -47.68
C LEU A 20 30.32 -12.54 -48.65
N VAL A 21 30.18 -13.47 -49.60
CA VAL A 21 29.02 -13.55 -50.50
C VAL A 21 27.76 -13.95 -49.73
N LEU A 22 27.84 -14.87 -48.76
CA LEU A 22 26.69 -15.26 -47.93
C LEU A 22 26.25 -14.13 -46.98
N VAL A 23 27.19 -13.37 -46.42
CA VAL A 23 26.87 -12.19 -45.60
C VAL A 23 26.25 -11.07 -46.45
N ALA A 24 26.79 -10.81 -47.64
CA ALA A 24 26.24 -9.81 -48.56
C ALA A 24 24.86 -10.23 -49.11
N ALA A 25 24.67 -11.52 -49.42
CA ALA A 25 23.38 -12.06 -49.85
C ALA A 25 22.36 -12.03 -48.70
N GLY A 26 22.79 -12.33 -47.47
CA GLY A 26 21.97 -12.21 -46.26
C GLY A 26 21.57 -10.77 -45.97
N SER A 27 22.47 -9.80 -46.13
CA SER A 27 22.14 -8.38 -45.95
C SER A 27 21.20 -7.86 -47.04
N VAL A 28 21.36 -8.30 -48.29
CA VAL A 28 20.45 -7.91 -49.39
C VAL A 28 19.08 -8.55 -49.21
N TYR A 29 19.03 -9.82 -48.81
CA TYR A 29 17.78 -10.51 -48.47
C TYR A 29 17.07 -9.84 -47.28
N TRP A 30 17.82 -9.47 -46.23
CA TRP A 30 17.29 -8.75 -45.07
C TRP A 30 16.75 -7.36 -45.43
N THR A 31 17.42 -6.63 -46.34
CA THR A 31 16.91 -5.34 -46.83
C THR A 31 15.70 -5.49 -47.76
N ALA A 32 15.64 -6.56 -48.57
CA ALA A 32 14.51 -6.81 -49.47
C ALA A 32 13.25 -7.24 -48.71
N VAL A 33 13.39 -8.10 -47.69
CA VAL A 33 12.29 -8.52 -46.80
C VAL A 33 11.76 -7.36 -45.96
N ARG A 34 12.56 -6.31 -45.72
CA ARG A 34 12.10 -5.08 -45.06
C ARG A 34 11.44 -4.07 -46.02
N ALA A 35 11.75 -4.16 -47.31
CA ALA A 35 11.21 -3.26 -48.33
C ALA A 35 9.87 -3.78 -48.91
N GLU A 36 9.67 -5.09 -48.91
CA GLU A 36 8.38 -5.73 -49.19
C GLU A 36 7.67 -5.99 -47.86
N GLY A 37 6.70 -5.13 -47.51
CA GLY A 37 5.96 -5.19 -46.26
C GLY A 37 5.44 -6.60 -45.95
N GLY A 38 6.13 -7.29 -45.04
CA GLY A 38 5.56 -8.41 -44.31
C GLY A 38 4.42 -7.91 -43.41
N PRO A 39 3.46 -8.76 -43.03
CA PRO A 39 2.37 -8.34 -42.17
C PRO A 39 2.98 -7.73 -40.90
N ASP A 40 2.66 -6.45 -40.68
CA ASP A 40 3.03 -5.70 -39.49
C ASP A 40 2.53 -6.46 -38.25
N THR A 41 3.37 -7.35 -37.74
CA THR A 41 3.28 -7.72 -36.33
C THR A 41 4.06 -6.62 -35.63
N GLU A 42 3.40 -5.49 -35.41
CA GLU A 42 3.81 -4.58 -34.35
C GLU A 42 3.94 -5.47 -33.11
N ALA A 43 5.17 -5.76 -32.70
CA ALA A 43 5.41 -6.27 -31.37
C ALA A 43 4.84 -5.19 -30.44
N GLU A 44 3.68 -5.48 -29.83
CA GLU A 44 3.07 -4.61 -28.83
C GLU A 44 4.18 -4.19 -27.87
N ALA A 45 4.40 -2.87 -27.77
CA ALA A 45 5.32 -2.34 -26.79
C ALA A 45 4.91 -2.90 -25.41
N PRO A 46 5.87 -3.28 -24.54
CA PRO A 46 5.51 -3.80 -23.23
C PRO A 46 4.59 -2.80 -22.53
N VAL A 47 3.40 -3.28 -22.14
CA VAL A 47 2.43 -2.48 -21.40
C VAL A 47 3.12 -1.88 -20.18
N LYS A 48 3.02 -0.56 -20.04
CA LYS A 48 3.59 0.14 -18.89
C LYS A 48 2.71 -0.15 -17.67
N THR A 49 3.11 -1.13 -16.86
CA THR A 49 2.45 -1.41 -15.59
C THR A 49 2.62 -0.24 -14.63
N HIS A 50 1.56 0.07 -13.89
CA HIS A 50 1.55 1.07 -12.83
C HIS A 50 1.35 0.35 -11.49
N ARG A 51 2.46 -0.02 -10.83
CA ARG A 51 2.43 -0.71 -9.54
C ARG A 51 2.21 0.29 -8.41
N ILE A 52 1.03 0.26 -7.78
CA ILE A 52 0.63 1.22 -6.77
C ILE A 52 0.50 0.51 -5.41
N MET A 53 1.33 0.89 -4.45
CA MET A 53 1.20 0.42 -3.07
C MET A 53 0.35 1.39 -2.26
N LEU A 54 -0.74 0.89 -1.69
CA LEU A 54 -1.67 1.65 -0.87
C LEU A 54 -1.35 1.37 0.61
N ALA A 55 -0.56 2.26 1.22
CA ALA A 55 -0.10 2.14 2.59
C ALA A 55 -0.98 2.92 3.55
N GLY A 56 -1.41 2.28 4.64
CA GLY A 56 -2.31 2.94 5.59
C GLY A 56 -2.57 2.17 6.86
N ASP A 57 -3.60 2.63 7.57
CA ASP A 57 -4.11 2.00 8.77
C ASP A 57 -5.51 1.41 8.53
N SER A 58 -6.40 1.44 9.53
CA SER A 58 -7.76 0.93 9.45
C SER A 58 -8.59 1.60 8.38
N MET A 59 -8.40 2.91 8.13
CA MET A 59 -9.14 3.62 7.10
C MET A 59 -8.80 3.12 5.69
N THR A 60 -7.58 2.62 5.49
CA THR A 60 -7.15 2.00 4.23
C THR A 60 -7.44 0.52 4.18
N GLN A 61 -7.27 -0.22 5.28
CA GLN A 61 -7.58 -1.65 5.30
C GLN A 61 -9.09 -1.90 5.13
N GLY A 62 -9.95 -1.12 5.77
CA GLY A 62 -11.37 -1.43 5.88
C GLY A 62 -11.64 -2.61 6.83
N ALA A 63 -12.89 -2.76 7.25
CA ALA A 63 -13.40 -3.91 7.98
C ALA A 63 -14.05 -4.92 7.01
N ASN A 64 -14.53 -6.05 7.54
CA ASN A 64 -15.08 -7.21 6.81
C ASN A 64 -15.95 -6.86 5.58
N GLY A 65 -17.28 -6.95 5.55
CA GLY A 65 -18.10 -6.53 4.39
C GLY A 65 -18.06 -5.04 3.96
N ASP A 66 -16.92 -4.36 3.98
CA ASP A 66 -16.68 -3.02 3.43
C ASP A 66 -16.26 -3.08 1.97
N ARG A 67 -16.35 -1.94 1.28
CA ARG A 67 -15.71 -1.75 -0.02
C ARG A 67 -14.31 -1.19 0.12
N THR A 68 -14.05 -0.37 1.15
CA THR A 68 -12.90 0.53 1.29
C THR A 68 -12.75 1.51 0.12
N TRP A 69 -12.08 2.64 0.36
CA TRP A 69 -11.77 3.60 -0.70
C TRP A 69 -10.91 3.00 -1.82
N ARG A 70 -10.17 1.91 -1.55
CA ARG A 70 -9.37 1.21 -2.57
C ARG A 70 -10.22 0.62 -3.68
N TYR A 71 -11.40 0.09 -3.37
CA TYR A 71 -12.36 -0.37 -4.38
C TYR A 71 -12.80 0.78 -5.29
N HIS A 72 -13.12 1.93 -4.72
CA HIS A 72 -13.52 3.11 -5.48
C HIS A 72 -12.39 3.67 -6.35
N LEU A 73 -11.16 3.64 -5.85
CA LEU A 73 -9.98 4.03 -6.62
C LEU A 73 -9.71 3.04 -7.76
N TRP A 74 -9.77 1.73 -7.49
CA TRP A 74 -9.58 0.68 -8.51
C TRP A 74 -10.59 0.81 -9.65
N ASN A 75 -11.87 0.97 -9.34
CA ASN A 75 -12.92 1.10 -10.35
C ASN A 75 -12.81 2.38 -11.16
N HIS A 76 -12.17 3.41 -10.61
CA HIS A 76 -11.87 4.62 -11.35
C HIS A 76 -10.62 4.48 -12.23
N LEU A 77 -9.56 3.84 -11.74
CA LEU A 77 -8.28 3.74 -12.48
C LEU A 77 -8.28 2.62 -13.52
N SER A 78 -8.77 1.42 -13.19
CA SER A 78 -8.64 0.23 -14.04
C SER A 78 -9.24 0.36 -15.45
N PRO A 79 -10.34 1.10 -15.70
CA PRO A 79 -10.86 1.24 -17.07
C PRO A 79 -10.05 2.19 -17.96
N GLN A 80 -9.18 3.02 -17.39
CA GLN A 80 -8.50 4.13 -18.10
C GLN A 80 -6.97 4.07 -18.04
N VAL A 81 -6.40 3.36 -17.06
CA VAL A 81 -4.96 3.16 -16.94
C VAL A 81 -4.65 1.71 -17.24
N GLU A 82 -3.98 1.48 -18.37
CA GLU A 82 -3.55 0.16 -18.77
C GLU A 82 -2.51 -0.38 -17.79
N GLY A 83 -2.71 -1.59 -17.27
CA GLY A 83 -1.75 -2.25 -16.39
C GLY A 83 -1.64 -1.65 -14.97
N VAL A 84 -2.70 -1.06 -14.42
CA VAL A 84 -2.75 -0.79 -12.97
C VAL A 84 -2.68 -2.12 -12.21
N ASP A 85 -1.81 -2.16 -11.22
CA ASP A 85 -1.60 -3.30 -10.33
C ASP A 85 -1.45 -2.74 -8.92
N PHE A 86 -2.40 -3.05 -8.04
CA PHE A 86 -2.19 -2.75 -6.63
C PHE A 86 -1.24 -3.78 -6.06
N VAL A 87 -0.32 -3.35 -5.19
CA VAL A 87 0.73 -4.23 -4.68
C VAL A 87 0.89 -4.04 -3.19
N GLY A 88 1.18 -5.15 -2.50
CA GLY A 88 1.45 -5.12 -1.08
C GLY A 88 1.41 -6.50 -0.43
N PRO A 89 1.80 -6.58 0.85
CA PRO A 89 1.88 -7.84 1.57
C PRO A 89 0.52 -8.39 2.02
N TYR A 90 -0.55 -7.59 1.98
CA TYR A 90 -1.87 -7.96 2.47
C TYR A 90 -2.92 -7.90 1.37
N THR A 91 -4.00 -8.65 1.57
CA THR A 91 -5.20 -8.63 0.70
C THR A 91 -6.46 -8.52 1.56
N ASP A 92 -6.52 -9.27 2.66
CA ASP A 92 -7.72 -9.37 3.50
C ASP A 92 -8.14 -8.07 4.22
N PRO A 93 -9.46 -7.83 4.40
CA PRO A 93 -9.96 -6.78 5.29
C PRO A 93 -9.60 -7.08 6.75
N ALA A 94 -9.80 -6.10 7.62
CA ALA A 94 -9.60 -6.31 9.05
C ALA A 94 -10.61 -7.31 9.60
N SER A 95 -10.10 -8.40 10.17
CA SER A 95 -10.92 -9.39 10.87
C SER A 95 -11.50 -8.83 12.17
N ARG A 96 -12.58 -9.43 12.66
CA ARG A 96 -13.19 -9.07 13.95
C ARG A 96 -12.18 -9.05 15.11
N ASN A 97 -11.25 -10.00 15.15
CA ASN A 97 -10.24 -10.10 16.20
C ASN A 97 -9.16 -9.01 16.12
N MET A 98 -8.94 -8.43 14.94
CA MET A 98 -8.05 -7.26 14.78
C MET A 98 -8.73 -5.98 15.29
N ILE A 99 -10.03 -5.83 15.01
CA ILE A 99 -10.82 -4.64 15.39
C ILE A 99 -11.13 -4.66 16.89
N PHE A 100 -11.61 -5.80 17.38
CA PHE A 100 -11.93 -6.04 18.78
C PHE A 100 -11.07 -7.19 19.28
N PRO A 101 -9.83 -6.93 19.71
CA PRO A 101 -9.02 -7.96 20.32
C PRO A 101 -9.80 -8.55 21.49
N VAL A 102 -9.99 -9.87 21.49
CA VAL A 102 -10.62 -10.57 22.61
C VAL A 102 -9.80 -10.20 23.85
N PRO A 103 -10.42 -9.70 24.93
CA PRO A 103 -9.70 -9.45 26.16
C PRO A 103 -9.02 -10.75 26.56
N THR A 104 -7.69 -10.77 26.59
CA THR A 104 -6.96 -11.91 27.14
C THR A 104 -7.42 -12.02 28.58
N THR A 105 -8.16 -13.08 28.91
CA THR A 105 -8.62 -13.35 30.27
C THR A 105 -7.45 -13.82 31.13
N GLU A 106 -6.38 -13.06 31.20
CA GLU A 106 -5.28 -13.23 32.14
C GLU A 106 -4.81 -11.83 32.55
N HIS A 107 -4.94 -11.55 33.85
CA HIS A 107 -4.36 -10.38 34.49
C HIS A 107 -2.83 -10.43 34.36
N GLU A 108 -2.29 -10.01 33.22
CA GLU A 108 -0.93 -9.45 33.21
C GLU A 108 -1.08 -7.95 33.46
N GLU A 109 -0.83 -7.55 34.70
CA GLU A 109 -0.65 -6.14 35.04
C GLU A 109 0.37 -5.53 34.09
N ALA A 110 -0.02 -4.48 33.38
CA ALA A 110 0.91 -3.67 32.61
C ALA A 110 2.07 -3.25 33.54
N PRO A 111 3.34 -3.48 33.17
CA PRO A 111 4.45 -3.11 34.01
C PRO A 111 4.43 -1.60 34.25
N SER A 112 4.31 -1.21 35.52
CA SER A 112 4.33 0.20 35.94
C SER A 112 5.68 0.84 35.57
N PRO A 113 5.70 2.09 35.06
CA PRO A 113 6.94 2.78 34.71
C PRO A 113 7.59 3.33 35.98
N SER A 114 8.29 2.49 36.73
CA SER A 114 9.20 2.93 37.77
C SER A 114 10.49 2.12 37.70
N GLY A 115 11.44 2.61 36.92
CA GLY A 115 12.78 2.06 36.81
C GLY A 115 13.60 2.87 35.83
N ASP A 116 14.41 3.77 36.35
CA ASP A 116 15.49 4.48 35.65
C ASP A 116 16.38 3.45 34.90
N PRO A 117 16.62 3.55 33.58
CA PRO A 117 17.29 2.50 32.81
C PRO A 117 18.82 2.49 32.99
N ALA A 118 19.33 3.10 34.06
CA ALA A 118 20.75 3.29 34.30
C ALA A 118 21.28 2.56 35.55
N GLU A 119 20.86 1.32 35.83
CA GLU A 119 21.59 0.47 36.79
C GLU A 119 21.65 -1.00 36.34
N GLY A 120 22.86 -1.52 36.15
CA GLY A 120 23.15 -2.94 36.40
C GLY A 120 23.49 -3.83 35.20
N TYR A 121 24.57 -3.53 34.49
CA TYR A 121 25.36 -4.59 33.84
C TYR A 121 25.93 -5.54 34.92
N GLN A 122 25.59 -6.84 34.85
CA GLN A 122 26.51 -7.91 35.25
C GLN A 122 26.19 -9.27 34.62
N GLU A 123 27.28 -9.96 34.31
CA GLU A 123 27.45 -11.18 33.51
C GLU A 123 27.19 -12.48 34.30
N ASP A 124 27.01 -13.57 33.55
CA ASP A 124 27.19 -14.99 33.89
C ASP A 124 26.03 -15.81 34.51
N GLY A 125 25.71 -16.93 33.85
CA GLY A 125 25.39 -18.19 34.55
C GLY A 125 24.25 -19.06 34.01
N ALA A 126 24.60 -20.03 33.15
CA ALA A 126 24.14 -21.43 33.06
C ALA A 126 22.67 -21.87 33.23
N ALA A 127 22.30 -22.86 32.40
CA ALA A 127 21.02 -23.54 32.25
C ALA A 127 20.58 -24.45 33.41
N ASP A 128 19.26 -24.68 33.52
CA ASP A 128 18.65 -25.98 33.87
C ASP A 128 17.19 -26.09 33.35
N PRO A 129 16.81 -27.13 32.58
CA PRO A 129 15.45 -27.35 32.09
C PRO A 129 14.71 -28.42 32.92
N SER A 130 13.56 -28.08 33.51
CA SER A 130 12.66 -29.11 34.04
C SER A 130 11.23 -28.60 34.29
N ALA A 131 10.28 -29.50 34.00
CA ALA A 131 8.85 -29.50 34.26
C ALA A 131 8.02 -28.66 33.26
N GLY A 132 7.06 -29.21 32.51
CA GLY A 132 6.38 -30.50 32.56
C GLY A 132 4.96 -30.26 32.05
N GLY A 133 4.61 -30.81 30.89
CA GLY A 133 3.26 -30.69 30.32
C GLY A 133 2.20 -31.46 31.12
N PRO A 134 0.92 -31.12 30.90
CA PRO A 134 0.04 -32.17 30.39
C PRO A 134 -0.84 -31.72 29.20
N GLU A 135 -1.06 -32.70 28.33
CA GLU A 135 -1.97 -32.77 27.16
C GLU A 135 -3.46 -32.96 27.58
N PRO A 136 -4.41 -32.92 26.62
CA PRO A 136 -5.70 -32.25 26.76
C PRO A 136 -6.87 -33.14 27.16
N GLY A 137 -7.96 -32.54 27.67
CA GLY A 137 -9.22 -33.24 27.83
C GLY A 137 -10.35 -32.33 28.31
N GLY A 138 -11.33 -32.07 27.44
CA GLY A 138 -12.57 -31.41 27.84
C GLY A 138 -13.39 -30.86 26.68
N THR A 139 -14.09 -31.72 25.95
CA THR A 139 -15.21 -31.32 25.06
C THR A 139 -16.41 -30.88 25.90
N VAL A 140 -16.89 -29.65 25.69
CA VAL A 140 -18.17 -29.12 26.21
C VAL A 140 -18.83 -28.29 25.09
N PRO A 141 -20.16 -28.38 24.86
CA PRO A 141 -20.76 -28.08 23.57
C PRO A 141 -20.99 -26.58 23.33
N ALA A 142 -21.06 -26.25 22.03
CA ALA A 142 -21.30 -24.93 21.48
C ALA A 142 -22.73 -24.44 21.75
N GLU A 143 -22.85 -23.38 22.55
CA GLU A 143 -23.83 -22.31 22.41
C GLU A 143 -23.16 -21.02 22.90
N GLY A 144 -22.53 -20.27 21.98
CA GLY A 144 -22.01 -18.94 22.27
C GLY A 144 -23.15 -17.92 22.21
N PRO A 145 -23.17 -16.92 23.11
CA PRO A 145 -24.22 -15.90 23.11
C PRO A 145 -24.12 -15.05 21.85
N GLU A 146 -25.28 -14.69 21.29
CA GLU A 146 -25.42 -13.70 20.23
C GLU A 146 -24.56 -12.45 20.57
N GLY A 147 -23.69 -12.06 19.64
CA GLY A 147 -22.74 -10.97 19.85
C GLY A 147 -23.46 -9.65 20.15
N PRO A 148 -22.84 -8.73 20.91
CA PRO A 148 -23.51 -7.51 21.32
C PRO A 148 -23.76 -6.62 20.10
N GLU A 149 -25.03 -6.33 19.84
CA GLU A 149 -25.43 -5.17 19.04
C GLU A 149 -24.80 -3.93 19.68
N GLY A 150 -24.01 -3.17 18.90
CA GLY A 150 -23.36 -1.96 19.38
C GLY A 150 -24.37 -0.96 19.98
N PRO A 151 -23.94 -0.08 20.90
CA PRO A 151 -24.86 0.85 21.54
C PRO A 151 -25.40 1.83 20.48
N GLY A 152 -26.67 1.68 20.11
CA GLY A 152 -27.40 2.64 19.27
C GLY A 152 -28.01 2.11 17.97
N GLY A 153 -27.92 0.81 17.66
CA GLY A 153 -28.49 0.28 16.40
C GLY A 153 -27.75 0.76 15.14
N VAL A 154 -26.53 1.29 15.31
CA VAL A 154 -25.63 1.60 14.19
C VAL A 154 -25.10 0.27 13.66
N VAL A 155 -25.51 -0.08 12.44
CA VAL A 155 -24.98 -1.22 11.69
C VAL A 155 -23.58 -0.83 11.24
N TRP A 156 -22.56 -1.46 11.84
CA TRP A 156 -21.17 -1.24 11.45
C TRP A 156 -20.96 -1.77 10.02
N PRO A 157 -20.31 -1.01 9.12
CA PRO A 157 -19.72 -1.60 7.93
C PRO A 157 -18.83 -2.78 8.38
N GLY A 158 -18.97 -3.91 7.69
CA GLY A 158 -18.41 -5.18 8.16
C GLY A 158 -19.39 -6.15 8.84
N THR A 159 -20.57 -5.71 9.26
CA THR A 159 -21.59 -6.61 9.87
C THR A 159 -22.49 -7.31 8.85
N ASP A 160 -22.45 -6.85 7.60
CA ASP A 160 -23.14 -7.49 6.46
C ASP A 160 -22.34 -8.67 5.90
N GLY A 161 -21.06 -8.79 6.26
CA GLY A 161 -20.18 -9.90 5.88
C GLY A 161 -20.32 -11.09 6.82
N ASP A 162 -20.02 -12.29 6.35
CA ASP A 162 -19.96 -13.47 7.22
C ASP A 162 -18.87 -13.24 8.29
N PRO A 163 -19.21 -13.22 9.59
CA PRO A 163 -18.25 -12.94 10.66
C PRO A 163 -17.13 -13.98 10.75
N ASP A 164 -17.32 -15.15 10.13
CA ASP A 164 -16.36 -16.24 10.09
C ASP A 164 -15.42 -16.16 8.86
N THR A 165 -15.66 -15.24 7.93
CA THR A 165 -14.81 -15.00 6.74
C THR A 165 -14.37 -13.53 6.67
N ALA A 166 -13.11 -13.26 6.37
CA ALA A 166 -12.63 -11.89 6.13
C ALA A 166 -12.69 -11.59 4.62
N GLU A 167 -13.79 -10.99 4.16
CA GLU A 167 -14.06 -10.75 2.74
C GLU A 167 -14.66 -9.35 2.51
N TYR A 168 -14.15 -8.61 1.52
CA TYR A 168 -14.79 -7.35 1.11
C TYR A 168 -16.14 -7.61 0.45
N ARG A 169 -17.01 -6.61 0.50
CA ARG A 169 -18.37 -6.65 -0.07
C ARG A 169 -18.39 -7.01 -1.55
N ASP A 170 -17.50 -6.39 -2.31
CA ASP A 170 -17.38 -6.60 -3.76
C ASP A 170 -15.97 -7.16 -4.01
N PRO A 171 -15.81 -8.46 -4.27
CA PRO A 171 -14.50 -9.08 -4.35
C PRO A 171 -13.76 -8.78 -5.67
N ASP A 172 -14.47 -8.27 -6.68
CA ASP A 172 -13.99 -8.05 -8.05
C ASP A 172 -13.18 -6.74 -8.20
N PHE A 173 -12.21 -6.50 -7.32
CA PHE A 173 -11.17 -5.47 -7.45
C PHE A 173 -9.81 -6.03 -7.06
N ASP A 174 -8.71 -5.34 -7.42
CA ASP A 174 -7.40 -5.73 -6.92
C ASP A 174 -7.30 -5.40 -5.42
N GLN A 175 -7.22 -6.43 -4.60
CA GLN A 175 -7.32 -6.29 -3.15
C GLN A 175 -5.97 -6.03 -2.49
N GLN A 176 -4.85 -6.09 -3.21
CA GLN A 176 -3.52 -5.95 -2.61
C GLN A 176 -3.31 -4.58 -1.96
N HIS A 177 -2.72 -4.56 -0.76
CA HIS A 177 -2.46 -3.33 -0.02
C HIS A 177 -1.35 -3.49 1.03
N ASN A 178 -0.95 -2.36 1.61
CA ASN A 178 0.01 -2.25 2.69
C ASN A 178 -0.62 -1.55 3.91
N ALA A 179 -1.77 -2.05 4.38
CA ALA A 179 -2.50 -1.42 5.48
C ALA A 179 -2.88 -2.41 6.57
N LEU A 180 -2.81 -1.97 7.83
CA LEU A 180 -3.21 -2.76 8.98
C LEU A 180 -3.96 -1.90 9.99
N TRP A 181 -5.04 -2.43 10.55
CA TRP A 181 -5.83 -1.77 11.58
C TRP A 181 -4.98 -1.41 12.79
N GLY A 182 -5.04 -0.14 13.21
CA GLY A 182 -4.24 0.38 14.33
C GLY A 182 -2.76 0.65 14.01
N ARG A 183 -2.29 0.45 12.77
CA ARG A 183 -0.89 0.67 12.40
C ARG A 183 -0.51 2.14 12.61
N THR A 184 0.61 2.35 13.32
CA THR A 184 1.24 3.67 13.47
C THR A 184 2.30 3.90 12.40
N LEU A 185 2.69 5.16 12.17
CA LEU A 185 3.84 5.49 11.32
C LEU A 185 5.12 4.80 11.77
N ARG A 186 5.33 4.70 13.09
CA ARG A 186 6.49 4.00 13.67
C ARG A 186 6.50 2.53 13.24
N ASP A 187 5.37 1.84 13.38
CA ASP A 187 5.28 0.42 13.04
C ASP A 187 5.37 0.22 11.52
N ALA A 188 4.87 1.17 10.73
CA ALA A 188 5.00 1.15 9.27
C ALA A 188 6.44 1.35 8.79
N ALA A 189 7.18 2.29 9.40
CA ALA A 189 8.58 2.57 9.04
C ALA A 189 9.50 1.36 9.28
N ALA A 190 9.16 0.51 10.25
CA ALA A 190 9.94 -0.68 10.58
C ALA A 190 9.98 -1.74 9.45
N SER A 191 8.98 -1.77 8.56
CA SER A 191 8.88 -2.79 7.49
C SER A 191 8.88 -2.23 6.07
N ILE A 192 8.59 -0.94 5.89
CA ILE A 192 8.35 -0.35 4.56
C ILE A 192 9.51 -0.51 3.57
N GLN A 193 10.77 -0.49 4.05
CA GLN A 193 11.93 -0.68 3.18
C GLN A 193 11.86 -2.03 2.45
N GLU A 194 11.59 -3.10 3.20
CA GLU A 194 11.53 -4.45 2.65
C GLU A 194 10.25 -4.64 1.81
N GLU A 195 9.13 -4.09 2.26
CA GLU A 195 7.86 -4.14 1.54
C GLU A 195 7.98 -3.47 0.16
N VAL A 196 8.58 -2.28 0.07
CA VAL A 196 8.86 -1.62 -1.21
C VAL A 196 9.84 -2.44 -2.05
N ARG A 197 10.89 -3.02 -1.45
CA ARG A 197 11.88 -3.82 -2.18
C ARG A 197 11.27 -5.09 -2.79
N VAL A 198 10.35 -5.75 -2.07
CA VAL A 198 9.75 -7.03 -2.48
C VAL A 198 8.60 -6.84 -3.46
N HIS A 199 7.75 -5.84 -3.22
CA HIS A 199 6.56 -5.61 -4.03
C HIS A 199 6.81 -4.62 -5.18
N GLU A 200 7.98 -3.98 -5.22
CA GLU A 200 8.45 -3.11 -6.30
C GLU A 200 7.40 -2.08 -6.77
N PRO A 201 6.78 -1.28 -5.89
CA PRO A 201 5.85 -0.25 -6.33
C PRO A 201 6.57 0.87 -7.08
N ASP A 202 5.91 1.40 -8.10
CA ASP A 202 6.28 2.64 -8.80
C ASP A 202 5.73 3.88 -8.09
N VAL A 203 4.64 3.70 -7.34
CA VAL A 203 3.96 4.74 -6.56
C VAL A 203 3.59 4.18 -5.19
N LEU A 204 3.87 4.96 -4.15
CA LEU A 204 3.43 4.71 -2.78
C LEU A 204 2.41 5.78 -2.38
N CYS A 205 1.16 5.39 -2.19
CA CYS A 205 0.10 6.24 -1.66
C CYS A 205 -0.03 5.98 -0.16
N VAL A 206 0.20 6.99 0.67
CA VAL A 206 0.29 6.86 2.13
C VAL A 206 -0.85 7.63 2.79
N MET A 207 -1.64 6.96 3.61
CA MET A 207 -2.59 7.59 4.53
C MET A 207 -2.41 6.94 5.91
N LEU A 208 -1.51 7.53 6.71
CA LEU A 208 -1.13 7.08 8.04
C LEU A 208 -1.09 8.26 9.00
N GLY A 209 -1.01 7.97 10.29
CA GLY A 209 -0.68 8.94 11.34
C GLY A 209 -1.78 9.12 12.37
N VAL A 210 -3.04 8.87 12.05
CA VAL A 210 -4.15 9.09 13.01
C VAL A 210 -3.96 8.28 14.30
N ASN A 211 -3.44 7.05 14.21
CA ASN A 211 -3.14 6.20 15.37
C ASN A 211 -2.01 6.74 16.24
N ASP A 212 -1.01 7.40 15.66
CA ASP A 212 0.06 8.08 16.41
C ASP A 212 -0.53 9.23 17.25
N LEU A 213 -1.48 9.96 16.69
CA LEU A 213 -2.10 11.15 17.31
C LEU A 213 -3.01 10.81 18.50
N LEU A 214 -3.50 9.57 18.60
CA LEU A 214 -4.28 9.10 19.74
C LEU A 214 -3.47 9.11 21.05
N TRP A 215 -2.14 9.10 20.95
CA TRP A 215 -1.23 9.12 22.09
C TRP A 215 -0.49 10.46 22.19
N PRO A 216 -0.02 10.85 23.40
CA PRO A 216 0.85 12.02 23.52
C PRO A 216 2.11 11.83 22.66
N VAL A 217 2.27 12.68 21.64
CA VAL A 217 3.40 12.68 20.71
C VAL A 217 3.81 14.13 20.41
N GLY A 218 5.12 14.39 20.36
CA GLY A 218 5.67 15.71 20.07
C GLY A 218 5.79 15.99 18.57
N VAL A 219 5.81 17.28 18.20
CA VAL A 219 5.96 17.72 16.80
C VAL A 219 7.27 17.20 16.19
N ASP A 220 8.40 17.37 16.88
CA ASP A 220 9.71 16.89 16.42
C ASP A 220 9.73 15.37 16.18
N GLU A 221 9.00 14.62 17.01
CA GLU A 221 8.90 13.17 16.88
C GLU A 221 8.03 12.76 15.68
N MET A 222 6.91 13.45 15.44
CA MET A 222 6.09 13.24 14.26
C MET A 222 6.84 13.55 12.97
N GLU A 223 7.59 14.67 12.94
CA GLU A 223 8.42 15.04 11.79
C GLU A 223 9.47 13.97 11.52
N TYR A 224 10.19 13.54 12.56
CA TYR A 224 11.16 12.46 12.45
C TYR A 224 10.54 11.17 11.88
N ARG A 225 9.38 10.75 12.37
CA ARG A 225 8.69 9.53 11.90
C ARG A 225 8.27 9.64 10.43
N LEU A 226 7.73 10.79 10.00
CA LEU A 226 7.36 11.03 8.61
C LEU A 226 8.58 10.96 7.69
N ARG A 227 9.68 11.63 8.07
CA ARG A 227 10.92 11.61 7.29
C ARG A 227 11.52 10.21 7.21
N ASP A 228 11.61 9.52 8.35
CA ASP A 228 12.16 8.16 8.43
C ASP A 228 11.35 7.17 7.58
N TYR A 229 10.01 7.30 7.57
CA TYR A 229 9.15 6.48 6.72
C TYR A 229 9.45 6.65 5.22
N VAL A 230 9.51 7.90 4.74
CA VAL A 230 9.81 8.20 3.33
C VAL A 230 11.24 7.79 2.96
N GLU A 231 12.22 8.04 3.84
CA GLU A 231 13.61 7.61 3.63
C GLU A 231 13.73 6.09 3.56
N SER A 232 13.05 5.37 4.46
CA SER A 232 13.06 3.92 4.49
C SER A 232 12.38 3.30 3.27
N ALA A 233 11.27 3.87 2.80
CA ALA A 233 10.64 3.47 1.54
C ALA A 233 11.60 3.63 0.34
N ARG A 234 12.32 4.76 0.27
CA ARG A 234 13.32 5.02 -0.79
C ARG A 234 14.51 4.08 -0.78
N LYS A 235 14.92 3.58 0.40
CA LYS A 235 15.95 2.53 0.48
C LYS A 235 15.50 1.24 -0.22
N GLY A 236 14.19 0.99 -0.30
CA GLY A 236 13.61 -0.12 -1.06
C GLY A 236 13.55 0.15 -2.57
N ASN A 237 13.13 1.37 -2.96
CA ASN A 237 13.13 1.83 -4.35
C ASN A 237 13.54 3.31 -4.44
N PRO A 238 14.73 3.65 -4.97
CA PRO A 238 15.20 5.04 -5.04
C PRO A 238 14.44 5.91 -6.05
N ASN A 239 13.64 5.32 -6.95
CA ASN A 239 12.81 6.04 -7.93
C ASN A 239 11.33 6.12 -7.51
N LEU A 240 11.02 5.77 -6.26
CA LEU A 240 9.64 5.70 -5.78
C LEU A 240 8.98 7.07 -5.82
N ARG A 241 7.80 7.16 -6.43
CA ARG A 241 6.94 8.35 -6.35
C ARG A 241 6.02 8.20 -5.14
N VAL A 242 5.80 9.28 -4.38
CA VAL A 242 5.07 9.20 -3.11
C VAL A 242 3.96 10.24 -3.04
N VAL A 243 2.73 9.79 -2.82
CA VAL A 243 1.62 10.66 -2.36
C VAL A 243 1.51 10.50 -0.85
N LEU A 244 1.80 11.56 -0.09
CA LEU A 244 1.74 11.58 1.36
C LEU A 244 0.49 12.35 1.80
N ALA A 245 -0.56 11.62 2.20
CA ALA A 245 -1.81 12.23 2.60
C ALA A 245 -1.79 12.72 4.05
N GLU A 246 -2.48 13.82 4.25
CA GLU A 246 -2.89 14.32 5.56
C GLU A 246 -3.89 13.35 6.21
N ALA A 247 -3.91 13.34 7.54
CA ALA A 247 -4.93 12.60 8.27
C ALA A 247 -6.25 13.39 8.22
N PRO A 248 -7.37 12.78 7.78
CA PRO A 248 -8.67 13.39 7.90
C PRO A 248 -9.05 13.64 9.36
N PRO A 249 -9.77 14.74 9.68
CA PRO A 249 -10.36 14.92 10.99
C PRO A 249 -11.27 13.76 11.39
N ILE A 250 -11.24 13.41 12.67
CA ILE A 250 -12.12 12.44 13.33
C ILE A 250 -12.88 13.15 14.45
N ALA A 251 -13.95 12.55 14.98
CA ALA A 251 -14.83 13.15 15.99
C ALA A 251 -14.10 13.54 17.29
N LEU A 252 -12.95 12.91 17.57
CA LEU A 252 -12.10 13.30 18.67
C LEU A 252 -11.56 14.74 18.53
N ALA A 253 -11.33 15.23 17.30
CA ALA A 253 -10.91 16.61 17.07
C ALA A 253 -11.96 17.65 17.48
N ASP A 254 -13.25 17.28 17.51
CA ASP A 254 -14.32 18.17 17.94
C ASP A 254 -14.45 18.26 19.47
N SER A 255 -13.94 17.25 20.18
CA SER A 255 -14.13 17.10 21.64
C SER A 255 -12.83 17.20 22.45
N ASP A 256 -11.67 17.05 21.82
CA ASP A 256 -10.34 17.14 22.44
C ASP A 256 -9.47 18.18 21.70
N GLU A 257 -9.32 19.36 22.29
CA GLU A 257 -8.49 20.45 21.76
C GLU A 257 -7.02 20.04 21.59
N GLY A 258 -6.51 19.14 22.45
CA GLY A 258 -5.14 18.65 22.38
C GLY A 258 -4.94 17.68 21.22
N PHE A 259 -5.93 16.83 20.93
CA PHE A 259 -5.94 16.03 19.70
C PHE A 259 -6.05 16.92 18.46
N ALA A 260 -6.97 17.88 18.44
CA ALA A 260 -7.16 18.80 17.31
C ALA A 260 -5.87 19.57 16.98
N LEU A 261 -5.14 20.05 18.00
CA LEU A 261 -3.88 20.74 17.81
C LEU A 261 -2.78 19.81 17.26
N ARG A 262 -2.70 18.57 17.76
CA ARG A 262 -1.75 17.56 17.24
C ARG A 262 -2.04 17.22 15.79
N LEU A 263 -3.32 17.02 15.44
CA LEU A 263 -3.76 16.78 14.07
C LEU A 263 -3.41 17.94 13.13
N TYR A 264 -3.69 19.17 13.53
CA TYR A 264 -3.32 20.36 12.77
C TYR A 264 -1.81 20.44 12.55
N ALA A 265 -1.00 20.24 13.60
CA ALA A 265 0.45 20.25 13.49
C ALA A 265 0.97 19.11 12.60
N TYR A 266 0.42 17.91 12.71
CA TYR A 266 0.76 16.77 11.87
C TYR A 266 0.50 17.04 10.38
N ASN A 267 -0.68 17.57 10.05
CA ASN A 267 -1.03 17.89 8.66
C ASN A 267 -0.17 19.02 8.07
N MET A 268 0.31 19.95 8.89
CA MET A 268 1.33 20.91 8.47
C MET A 268 2.68 20.22 8.18
N LEU A 269 3.12 19.32 9.07
CA LEU A 269 4.35 18.55 8.85
C LEU A 269 4.28 17.67 7.60
N VAL A 270 3.13 17.06 7.27
CA VAL A 270 2.95 16.31 6.03
C VAL A 270 3.28 17.18 4.81
N ARG A 271 2.76 18.41 4.76
CA ARG A 271 3.04 19.36 3.67
C ARG A 271 4.52 19.74 3.61
N GLU A 272 5.11 20.07 4.77
CA GLU A 272 6.52 20.48 4.88
C GLU A 272 7.48 19.35 4.51
N VAL A 273 7.29 18.15 5.07
CA VAL A 273 8.11 16.97 4.78
C VAL A 273 7.98 16.57 3.32
N ALA A 274 6.78 16.57 2.74
CA ALA A 274 6.60 16.28 1.32
C ALA A 274 7.39 17.27 0.44
N ALA A 275 7.31 18.56 0.73
CA ALA A 275 8.04 19.59 -0.03
C ALA A 275 9.56 19.44 0.13
N ASP A 276 10.05 19.27 1.35
CA ASP A 276 11.48 19.18 1.67
C ASP A 276 12.13 17.91 1.10
N MET A 277 11.40 16.80 1.11
CA MET A 277 11.95 15.51 0.69
C MET A 277 11.79 15.26 -0.81
N SER A 278 10.99 16.04 -1.54
CA SER A 278 10.74 15.83 -2.96
C SER A 278 12.01 16.02 -3.80
N THR A 279 12.25 15.13 -4.76
CA THR A 279 13.37 15.18 -5.72
C THR A 279 12.89 14.89 -7.13
N GLU A 280 13.72 15.13 -8.14
CA GLU A 280 13.39 14.77 -9.54
C GLU A 280 13.26 13.25 -9.74
N GLU A 281 14.13 12.46 -9.11
CA GLU A 281 14.16 10.99 -9.24
C GLU A 281 13.07 10.30 -8.40
N SER A 282 12.75 10.85 -7.23
CA SER A 282 11.72 10.37 -6.31
C SER A 282 10.88 11.55 -5.84
N PRO A 283 9.88 11.99 -6.63
CA PRO A 283 9.02 13.10 -6.24
C PRO A 283 8.05 12.68 -5.13
N VAL A 284 7.88 13.57 -4.15
CA VAL A 284 6.89 13.46 -3.07
C VAL A 284 5.90 14.59 -3.22
N THR A 285 4.60 14.29 -3.11
CA THR A 285 3.52 15.26 -3.13
C THR A 285 2.64 15.07 -1.90
N SER A 286 2.21 16.17 -1.27
CA SER A 286 1.26 16.12 -0.15
C SER A 286 -0.17 16.11 -0.68
N LEU A 287 -1.09 15.51 0.08
CA LEU A 287 -2.51 15.43 -0.26
C LEU A 287 -3.39 15.86 0.92
N ASP A 288 -4.11 16.96 0.75
CA ASP A 288 -5.12 17.47 1.68
C ASP A 288 -6.50 16.90 1.34
N ILE A 289 -6.83 15.74 1.89
CA ILE A 289 -8.11 15.06 1.65
C ILE A 289 -9.27 15.89 2.17
N ALA A 290 -9.13 16.45 3.38
CA ALA A 290 -10.21 17.14 4.06
C ALA A 290 -10.60 18.43 3.34
N GLY A 291 -9.59 19.20 2.91
CA GLY A 291 -9.79 20.42 2.15
C GLY A 291 -10.21 20.21 0.70
N SER A 292 -9.83 19.09 0.06
CA SER A 292 -10.19 18.85 -1.36
C SER A 292 -11.63 18.37 -1.54
N GLU A 293 -12.16 17.61 -0.57
CA GLU A 293 -13.48 16.96 -0.70
C GLU A 293 -14.54 17.44 0.29
N ASP A 294 -14.33 18.59 0.95
CA ASP A 294 -15.23 19.12 1.97
C ASP A 294 -15.59 18.04 3.01
N TRP A 295 -14.56 17.45 3.65
CA TRP A 295 -14.75 16.36 4.62
C TRP A 295 -15.58 16.81 5.83
N ASP A 296 -16.67 16.09 6.08
CA ASP A 296 -17.56 16.23 7.22
C ASP A 296 -17.50 14.95 8.03
N VAL A 297 -16.87 15.03 9.21
CA VAL A 297 -16.72 13.89 10.12
C VAL A 297 -18.05 13.16 10.35
N SER A 298 -19.13 13.91 10.57
CA SER A 298 -20.43 13.31 10.91
C SER A 298 -21.15 12.67 9.73
N GLY A 299 -20.85 13.13 8.51
CA GLY A 299 -21.49 12.69 7.27
C GLY A 299 -20.65 11.74 6.41
N ASP A 300 -19.35 11.64 6.69
CA ASP A 300 -18.39 10.82 5.93
C ASP A 300 -17.79 9.68 6.76
N THR A 301 -18.18 9.54 8.03
CA THR A 301 -17.73 8.44 8.90
C THR A 301 -18.91 7.77 9.60
N TYR A 302 -18.81 6.45 9.83
CA TYR A 302 -19.89 5.69 10.46
C TYR A 302 -19.79 5.63 12.00
N ASP A 303 -18.59 5.83 12.56
CA ASP A 303 -18.33 5.80 14.01
C ASP A 303 -17.61 7.07 14.52
N GLY A 304 -17.50 8.10 13.68
CA GLY A 304 -16.73 9.30 13.96
C GLY A 304 -15.25 9.19 13.60
N THR A 305 -14.76 8.03 13.14
CA THR A 305 -13.36 7.80 12.78
C THR A 305 -13.23 7.21 11.39
N HIS A 306 -13.90 6.09 11.13
CA HIS A 306 -13.71 5.31 9.92
C HIS A 306 -14.66 5.74 8.80
N PRO A 307 -14.18 5.83 7.55
CA PRO A 307 -14.98 6.32 6.43
C PRO A 307 -16.22 5.46 6.18
N ASP A 308 -17.37 6.10 5.96
CA ASP A 308 -18.53 5.41 5.38
C ASP A 308 -18.46 5.39 3.84
N ALA A 309 -19.48 4.88 3.16
CA ALA A 309 -19.49 4.80 1.70
C ALA A 309 -19.29 6.17 1.01
N GLY A 310 -19.73 7.27 1.62
CA GLY A 310 -19.50 8.63 1.12
C GLY A 310 -18.05 9.07 1.34
N GLY A 311 -17.53 8.88 2.55
CA GLY A 311 -16.14 9.17 2.90
C GLY A 311 -15.13 8.35 2.09
N GLU A 312 -15.41 7.07 1.83
CA GLU A 312 -14.60 6.21 0.98
C GLU A 312 -14.45 6.79 -0.44
N VAL A 313 -15.54 7.29 -1.03
CA VAL A 313 -15.51 7.93 -2.35
C VAL A 313 -14.69 9.22 -2.33
N LYS A 314 -14.80 10.03 -1.26
CA LYS A 314 -13.98 11.25 -1.11
C LYS A 314 -12.49 10.93 -1.06
N ILE A 315 -12.08 9.98 -0.23
CA ILE A 315 -10.68 9.56 -0.13
C ILE A 315 -10.18 9.05 -1.49
N ALA A 316 -10.95 8.20 -2.17
CA ALA A 316 -10.60 7.69 -3.49
C ALA A 316 -10.46 8.81 -4.54
N ALA A 317 -11.37 9.78 -4.52
CA ALA A 317 -11.34 10.92 -5.42
C ALA A 317 -10.09 11.80 -5.20
N ALA A 318 -9.77 12.11 -3.94
CA ALA A 318 -8.59 12.89 -3.58
C ALA A 318 -7.28 12.21 -4.07
N PHE A 319 -7.15 10.89 -3.86
CA PHE A 319 -5.99 10.14 -4.35
C PHE A 319 -5.94 10.07 -5.88
N ALA A 320 -7.07 9.85 -6.56
CA ALA A 320 -7.12 9.84 -8.02
C ALA A 320 -6.70 11.19 -8.61
N ASP A 321 -7.19 12.30 -8.04
CA ASP A 321 -6.84 13.65 -8.47
C ASP A 321 -5.34 13.94 -8.25
N ALA A 322 -4.77 13.50 -7.13
CA ALA A 322 -3.34 13.60 -6.86
C ALA A 322 -2.48 12.78 -7.83
N LEU A 323 -2.88 11.53 -8.12
CA LEU A 323 -2.20 10.66 -9.07
C LEU A 323 -2.22 11.22 -10.50
N ALA A 324 -3.37 11.74 -10.93
CA ALA A 324 -3.51 12.38 -12.23
C ALA A 324 -2.65 13.65 -12.32
N ALA A 325 -2.76 14.55 -11.35
CA ALA A 325 -2.08 15.84 -11.37
C ALA A 325 -0.56 15.74 -11.21
N ALA A 326 -0.08 14.90 -10.29
CA ALA A 326 1.35 14.82 -9.98
C ALA A 326 2.09 13.88 -10.93
N TYR A 327 1.45 12.77 -11.34
CA TYR A 327 2.15 11.65 -11.99
C TYR A 327 1.56 11.24 -13.34
N GLY A 328 0.47 11.88 -13.78
CA GLY A 328 -0.21 11.55 -15.04
C GLY A 328 -0.77 10.13 -15.05
N ILE A 329 -1.20 9.62 -13.90
CA ILE A 329 -1.80 8.29 -13.75
C ILE A 329 -3.31 8.46 -13.65
N GLY A 330 -4.02 8.08 -14.71
CA GLY A 330 -5.47 8.22 -14.82
C GLY A 330 -5.91 9.66 -15.03
N GLU A 331 -7.22 9.86 -15.00
CA GLU A 331 -7.86 11.17 -15.06
C GLU A 331 -8.39 11.58 -13.69
N PRO A 332 -8.67 12.89 -13.47
CA PRO A 332 -9.38 13.35 -12.28
C PRO A 332 -10.71 12.61 -12.05
N TYR A 333 -11.07 12.42 -10.79
CA TYR A 333 -12.28 11.69 -10.41
C TYR A 333 -13.55 12.48 -10.82
N PRO A 334 -14.58 11.85 -11.39
CA PRO A 334 -15.77 12.57 -11.85
C PRO A 334 -16.47 13.33 -10.72
N ARG A 335 -16.94 14.56 -11.00
CA ARG A 335 -17.77 15.37 -10.10
C ARG A 335 -19.14 15.67 -10.73
N PRO A 336 -20.23 15.77 -9.94
CA PRO A 336 -20.26 15.64 -8.47
C PRO A 336 -19.98 14.20 -8.02
N LEU A 337 -19.42 14.04 -6.80
CA LEU A 337 -19.17 12.71 -6.24
C LEU A 337 -20.51 11.99 -6.01
N SER A 338 -20.62 10.76 -6.52
CA SER A 338 -21.79 9.92 -6.28
C SER A 338 -21.67 9.28 -4.90
N SER A 339 -22.60 9.59 -4.00
CA SER A 339 -22.72 8.91 -2.70
C SER A 339 -23.50 7.59 -2.78
N SER A 340 -23.99 7.20 -3.97
CA SER A 340 -24.67 5.92 -4.19
C SER A 340 -23.76 4.93 -4.89
N PRO A 341 -23.75 3.65 -4.49
CA PRO A 341 -23.15 2.61 -5.31
C PRO A 341 -23.87 2.63 -6.66
N ALA A 342 -23.11 2.64 -7.74
CA ALA A 342 -23.69 2.43 -9.06
C ALA A 342 -24.45 1.09 -9.02
N GLU A 343 -25.79 1.14 -9.01
CA GLU A 343 -26.60 0.02 -9.48
C GLU A 343 -26.17 -0.22 -10.93
N THR A 344 -25.27 -1.16 -11.13
CA THR A 344 -25.01 -1.67 -12.47
C THR A 344 -26.30 -2.32 -12.95
N ALA A 345 -26.85 -1.71 -13.99
CA ALA A 345 -28.08 -2.07 -14.67
C ALA A 345 -28.14 -3.58 -14.95
N GLY A 346 -29.12 -4.24 -14.37
CA GLY A 346 -29.66 -5.48 -14.92
C GLY A 346 -30.39 -5.16 -16.23
N GLY A 347 -29.81 -5.63 -17.34
CA GLY A 347 -30.38 -5.62 -18.69
C GLY A 347 -29.80 -6.76 -19.52
#